data_AF-A0A9X9G0X6-F1
#
_entry.id   AF-A0A9X9G0X6-F1
#
_cell.length_a   1.000
_cell.length_b   1.000
_cell.length_c   1.000
_cell.angle_alpha   90.00
_cell.angle_beta   90.00
_cell.angle_gamma   90.00
#
_symmetry.space_group_name_H-M   'P 1'
#
loop_
_entity.id
_entity.type
_entity.pdbx_description
1 polymer ?
#
loop_
_entity_poly.entity_id
_entity_poly.type
_entity_poly.pdbx_seq_one_letter_code
_entity_poly.pdbx_strand_id
1 'polypeptide(L)'
;MNKRQIKILEDAWELDIGHALKEYPIPLLQTKSKVARQLADDGYLELVTLRSNGNLGEIIFEGYQITHAGIFAYCMSLKDEPMEPNHG
;
A
#
# COMPACT_ATOMS: atom_id res chain seq x y z
N MET A 1 4.27 15.42 0.40
CA MET A 1 4.28 14.41 1.48
C MET A 1 5.60 14.43 2.22
N ASN A 2 5.59 14.16 3.52
CA ASN A 2 6.80 13.96 4.31
C ASN A 2 7.34 12.52 4.17
N LYS A 3 8.58 12.26 4.62
CA LYS A 3 9.23 10.94 4.50
C LYS A 3 8.40 9.80 5.09
N ARG A 4 7.72 10.04 6.22
CA ARG A 4 6.91 9.02 6.89
C ARG A 4 5.63 8.71 6.11
N GLN A 5 5.01 9.72 5.49
CA GLN A 5 3.86 9.53 4.61
C GLN A 5 4.26 8.75 3.35
N ILE A 6 5.39 9.11 2.72
CA ILE A 6 5.92 8.41 1.54
C ILE A 6 6.15 6.93 1.87
N LYS A 7 6.82 6.63 2.98
CA LYS A 7 7.10 5.24 3.38
C LYS A 7 5.84 4.41 3.60
N ILE A 8 4.79 5.01 4.15
CA ILE A 8 3.50 4.30 4.34
C ILE A 8 2.84 4.00 2.99
N LEU A 9 2.91 4.92 2.02
CA LEU A 9 2.39 4.64 0.68
C LEU A 9 3.26 3.60 -0.06
N GLU A 10 4.58 3.66 0.09
CA GLU A 10 5.50 2.63 -0.42
C GLU A 10 5.13 1.24 0.12
N ASP A 11 4.99 1.10 1.43
CA ASP A 11 4.61 -0.17 2.08
C ASP A 11 3.24 -0.69 1.61
N ALA A 12 2.25 0.21 1.48
CA ALA A 12 0.94 -0.17 0.98
C ALA A 12 0.97 -0.56 -0.50
N TRP A 13 1.83 0.05 -1.31
CA TRP A 13 2.01 -0.27 -2.72
C TRP A 13 2.74 -1.60 -2.94
N GLU A 14 3.79 -1.86 -2.17
CA GLU A 14 4.48 -3.16 -2.18
C GLU A 14 3.54 -4.32 -1.85
N LEU A 15 2.62 -4.14 -0.90
CA LEU A 15 1.61 -5.15 -0.57
C LEU A 15 0.61 -5.39 -1.70
N ASP A 16 0.20 -4.34 -2.41
CA ASP A 16 -0.73 -4.45 -3.55
C ASP A 16 -0.06 -5.18 -4.74
N ILE A 17 1.19 -4.82 -5.06
CA ILE A 17 2.00 -5.51 -6.07
C ILE A 17 2.24 -6.97 -5.68
N GLY A 18 2.74 -7.22 -4.48
CA GLY A 18 3.03 -8.57 -4.03
C GLY A 18 1.78 -9.45 -3.95
N HIS A 19 0.62 -8.88 -3.63
CA HIS A 19 -0.65 -9.59 -3.75
C HIS A 19 -0.99 -9.96 -5.20
N ALA A 20 -0.84 -9.01 -6.14
CA ALA A 20 -1.04 -9.29 -7.57
C ALA A 20 -0.09 -10.37 -8.11
N LEU A 21 1.13 -10.42 -7.58
CA LEU A 21 2.13 -11.45 -7.89
C LEU A 21 1.95 -12.76 -7.11
N LYS A 22 0.92 -12.86 -6.26
CA LYS A 22 0.63 -14.02 -5.37
C LYS A 22 1.72 -14.30 -4.32
N GLU A 23 2.55 -13.31 -4.02
CA GLU A 23 3.56 -13.36 -2.94
C GLU A 23 2.90 -13.13 -1.57
N TYR A 24 1.87 -12.28 -1.53
CA TYR A 24 1.09 -12.01 -0.32
C TYR A 24 -0.38 -12.44 -0.46
N PRO A 25 -0.98 -13.00 0.60
CA PRO A 25 -2.36 -13.46 0.55
C PRO A 25 -3.38 -12.32 0.54
N ILE A 26 -3.03 -11.14 1.05
CA ILE A 26 -3.92 -9.98 1.15
C ILE A 26 -3.18 -8.67 0.86
N PRO A 27 -3.80 -7.70 0.17
CA PRO A 27 -3.20 -6.40 -0.16
C PRO A 27 -3.50 -5.35 0.93
N LEU A 28 -3.33 -5.69 2.22
CA LEU A 28 -3.68 -4.81 3.33
C LEU A 28 -2.49 -4.46 4.22
N LEU A 29 -2.22 -3.16 4.35
CA LEU A 29 -1.31 -2.63 5.35
C LEU A 29 -2.01 -2.57 6.72
N GLN A 30 -1.72 -3.53 7.59
CA GLN A 30 -2.27 -3.56 8.96
C GLN A 30 -1.44 -2.68 9.90
N THR A 31 -1.94 -1.49 10.24
CA THR A 31 -1.24 -0.56 11.13
C THR A 31 -2.20 0.30 11.95
N LYS A 32 -1.76 0.70 13.16
CA LYS A 32 -2.47 1.66 14.02
C LYS A 32 -1.93 3.09 13.89
N SER A 33 -1.09 3.35 12.90
CA SER A 33 -0.45 4.65 12.69
C SER A 33 -1.48 5.76 12.44
N LYS A 34 -1.41 6.84 13.23
CA LYS A 34 -2.21 8.06 12.99
C LYS A 34 -1.96 8.67 11.60
N VAL A 35 -0.74 8.49 11.07
CA VAL A 35 -0.38 8.98 9.73
C VAL A 35 -1.07 8.17 8.64
N ALA A 36 -1.26 6.86 8.82
CA ALA A 36 -2.00 6.04 7.87
C ALA A 36 -3.49 6.43 7.85
N ARG A 37 -4.07 6.68 9.03
CA ARG A 37 -5.42 7.24 9.11
C ARG A 37 -5.54 8.57 8.39
N GLN A 38 -4.62 9.52 8.63
CA GLN A 38 -4.64 10.81 7.93
C GLN A 38 -4.53 10.63 6.41
N LEU A 39 -3.66 9.74 5.93
CA LEU A 39 -3.55 9.44 4.50
C LEU A 39 -4.84 8.84 3.93
N ALA A 40 -5.60 8.10 4.73
CA ALA A 40 -6.93 7.63 4.33
C ALA A 40 -7.95 8.77 4.28
N ASP A 41 -7.96 9.64 5.29
CA ASP A 41 -8.81 10.84 5.32
C ASP A 41 -8.50 11.78 4.13
N ASP A 42 -7.23 11.84 3.71
CA ASP A 42 -6.75 12.60 2.55
C ASP A 42 -7.00 11.89 1.19
N GLY A 43 -7.54 10.66 1.19
CA GLY A 43 -7.88 9.88 -0.01
C GLY A 43 -6.74 9.11 -0.68
N TYR A 44 -5.56 9.06 -0.06
CA TYR A 44 -4.40 8.30 -0.56
C TYR A 44 -4.43 6.82 -0.16
N LEU A 45 -5.11 6.51 0.94
CA LEU A 45 -5.39 5.15 1.39
C LEU A 45 -6.91 4.98 1.56
N GLU A 46 -7.35 3.74 1.70
CA GLU A 46 -8.71 3.39 2.08
C GLU A 46 -8.68 2.37 3.22
N LEU A 47 -9.50 2.56 4.25
CA LEU A 47 -9.66 1.57 5.32
C LEU A 47 -10.61 0.48 4.82
N VAL A 48 -10.10 -0.75 4.70
CA VAL A 48 -10.82 -1.88 4.13
C VAL A 48 -10.94 -2.99 5.17
N THR A 49 -12.10 -3.65 5.18
CA THR A 49 -12.35 -4.88 5.93
C THR A 49 -12.55 -6.03 4.95
N LEU A 50 -11.64 -7.00 4.97
CA LEU A 50 -11.75 -8.24 4.20
C LEU A 50 -12.25 -9.37 5.10
N ARG A 51 -13.17 -10.18 4.58
CA ARG A 51 -13.68 -11.37 5.25
C ARG A 51 -13.24 -12.59 4.46
N SER A 52 -12.64 -13.56 5.13
CA SER A 52 -12.25 -14.83 4.54
C SER A 52 -12.89 -15.96 5.34
N ASN A 53 -13.66 -16.81 4.67
CA ASN A 53 -14.20 -18.02 5.27
C ASN A 53 -13.21 -19.17 5.07
N GLY A 54 -12.57 -19.59 6.16
CA GLY A 54 -11.67 -20.74 6.17
C GLY A 54 -12.28 -21.94 6.88
N ASN A 55 -11.56 -23.06 6.87
CA ASN A 55 -11.95 -24.28 7.60
C ASN A 55 -12.08 -24.09 9.12
N LEU A 56 -11.55 -22.98 9.66
CA LEU A 56 -11.58 -22.63 11.08
C LEU A 56 -12.64 -21.57 11.43
N GLY A 57 -13.47 -21.14 10.46
CA GLY A 57 -14.48 -20.09 10.64
C GLY A 57 -14.19 -18.82 9.84
N GLU A 58 -14.99 -17.77 10.09
CA GLU A 58 -14.82 -16.44 9.49
C GLU A 58 -13.60 -15.74 10.11
N ILE A 59 -12.64 -15.34 9.28
CA ILE A 59 -11.51 -14.52 9.66
C ILE A 59 -11.71 -13.12 9.06
N ILE A 60 -11.59 -12.11 9.91
CA ILE A 60 -11.75 -10.70 9.53
C ILE A 60 -10.38 -10.03 9.55
N PHE A 61 -10.01 -9.43 8.43
CA PHE A 61 -8.80 -8.61 8.29
C PHE A 61 -9.22 -7.16 8.11
N GLU A 62 -8.70 -6.29 8.96
CA GLU A 62 -8.86 -4.84 8.82
C GLU A 62 -7.48 -4.21 8.60
N GLY A 63 -7.41 -3.28 7.65
CA GLY A 63 -6.17 -2.59 7.30
C GLY A 63 -6.39 -1.53 6.22
N TYR A 64 -5.31 -0.89 5.80
CA TYR A 64 -5.35 0.13 4.76
C TYR A 64 -4.92 -0.46 3.42
N GLN A 65 -5.66 -0.17 2.36
CA GLN A 65 -5.26 -0.42 0.97
C GLN A 65 -4.88 0.91 0.31
N ILE A 66 -3.92 0.89 -0.62
CA ILE A 66 -3.54 2.09 -1.36
C ILE A 66 -4.55 2.39 -2.47
N THR A 67 -4.89 3.66 -2.67
CA THR A 67 -5.76 4.09 -3.78
C THR A 67 -4.94 4.47 -5.01
N HIS A 68 -5.58 4.63 -6.17
CA HIS A 68 -4.92 5.18 -7.36
C HIS A 68 -4.28 6.56 -7.11
N ALA A 69 -4.89 7.40 -6.28
CA ALA A 69 -4.33 8.69 -5.90
C ALA A 69 -3.08 8.50 -5.02
N GLY A 70 -3.10 7.53 -4.09
CA GLY A 70 -1.93 7.16 -3.29
C GLY A 70 -0.77 6.66 -4.14
N ILE A 71 -1.04 5.79 -5.10
CA ILE A 71 -0.03 5.28 -6.05
C ILE A 71 0.60 6.45 -6.80
N PHE A 72 -0.21 7.31 -7.40
CA PHE A 72 0.28 8.49 -8.12
C PHE A 72 1.14 9.39 -7.22
N ALA A 73 0.68 9.66 -6.00
CA ALA A 73 1.41 10.51 -5.05
C ALA A 73 2.75 9.89 -4.60
N TYR A 74 2.80 8.55 -4.43
CA TYR A 74 4.03 7.83 -4.17
C TYR A 74 5.00 7.92 -5.35
N CYS A 75 4.56 7.58 -6.57
CA CYS A 75 5.39 7.62 -7.77
C CYS A 75 5.98 9.01 -8.02
N MET A 76 5.18 10.07 -7.87
CA MET A 76 5.64 11.46 -8.01
C MET A 76 6.64 11.89 -6.92
N SER A 77 6.77 11.14 -5.84
CA SER A 77 7.75 11.40 -4.77
C SER A 77 9.10 10.73 -4.99
N LEU A 78 9.17 9.77 -5.91
CA LEU A 78 10.41 9.12 -6.31
C LEU A 78 11.29 10.11 -7.06
N LYS A 79 12.60 10.01 -6.87
CA LYS A 79 13.55 10.79 -7.66
C LYS A 79 13.67 10.12 -9.03
N ASP A 80 13.87 10.94 -10.07
CA ASP A 80 14.34 10.41 -11.35
C ASP A 80 15.69 9.72 -11.13
N GLU A 81 15.72 8.40 -11.27
CA GLU A 81 16.99 7.70 -11.42
C GLU A 81 17.51 7.99 -12.83
N PRO A 82 18.78 8.43 -12.97
CA PRO A 82 19.38 8.53 -14.29
C PRO A 82 19.41 7.13 -14.90
N MET A 83 18.71 6.95 -16.03
CA MET A 83 18.80 5.75 -16.84
C MET A 83 20.27 5.52 -17.19
N GLU A 84 20.93 4.54 -16.57
CA GLU A 84 22.25 4.14 -17.04
C GLU A 84 22.12 3.58 -18.47
N PRO A 85 22.96 4.02 -19.42
CA PRO A 85 22.91 3.49 -20.77
C PRO A 85 23.24 2.00 -20.74
N ASN A 86 22.29 1.19 -21.20
CA ASN A 86 22.50 -0.23 -21.46
C ASN A 86 23.59 -0.37 -22.54
N HIS A 87 24.83 -0.63 -22.13
CA HIS A 87 25.89 -1.07 -23.02
C HIS A 87 25.69 -2.57 -23.28
N GLY A 88 24.82 -2.87 -24.24
CA GLY A 88 24.71 -4.20 -24.85
C GLY A 88 25.89 -4.53 -25.77
#